data_AF-A0A444X1V2-F1
#
_entry.id   AF-A0A444X1V2-F1
#
_cell.length_a   1.000
_cell.length_b   1.000
_cell.length_c   1.000
_cell.angle_alpha   90.00
_cell.angle_beta   90.00
_cell.angle_gamma   90.00
#
_symmetry.space_group_name_H-M   'P 1'
#
loop_
_entity.id
_entity.type
_entity.pdbx_description
1 polymer ?
#
loop_
_entity_poly.entity_id
_entity_poly.type
_entity_poly.pdbx_seq_one_letter_code
_entity_poly.pdbx_strand_id
1 'polypeptide(L)'
;MQSLREKDFKQALFFKNEIVSSTSKSLSLYNASLLKESLNLFMTTTKFIDKYYCIFMQFQPDRGFPPHVKLTPHALCLHKEEMDIHKCLINRVDIVHRIARLLMLVGMGKLPLYVIEKLKWDLGLPYDYVKTLLADYLDYFDVCSIEDPLFGKVVLIRKHPLMGMRLRIAQKRGRRRSPALMVADGGTVVRQ
;
A
#
# COMPACT_ATOMS: atom_id res chain seq x y z
N MET A 1 -3.31 -5.47 -27.07
CA MET A 1 -3.32 -5.09 -25.64
C MET A 1 -4.20 -3.86 -25.49
N GLN A 2 -5.43 -4.00 -24.96
CA GLN A 2 -6.30 -2.84 -24.76
C GLN A 2 -5.71 -2.00 -23.61
N SER A 3 -5.21 -0.83 -23.98
CA SER A 3 -4.69 0.18 -23.06
C SER A 3 -5.75 0.52 -22.03
N LEU A 4 -5.38 0.40 -20.75
CA LEU A 4 -6.19 0.81 -19.63
C LEU A 4 -6.46 2.32 -19.80
N ARG A 5 -7.67 2.68 -20.25
CA ARG A 5 -8.01 4.10 -20.42
C ARG A 5 -7.90 4.75 -19.05
N GLU A 6 -7.09 5.79 -18.95
CA GLU A 6 -6.74 6.54 -17.73
C GLU A 6 -7.95 6.87 -16.84
N LYS A 7 -9.13 7.03 -17.46
CA LYS A 7 -10.42 7.33 -16.81
C LYS A 7 -10.94 6.25 -15.85
N ASP A 8 -10.61 4.99 -16.08
CA ASP A 8 -11.13 3.84 -15.30
C ASP A 8 -10.07 3.23 -14.35
N PHE A 9 -8.84 3.76 -14.35
CA PHE A 9 -7.73 3.19 -13.59
C PHE A 9 -7.97 3.25 -12.08
N LYS A 10 -8.51 4.36 -11.58
CA LYS A 10 -8.81 4.54 -10.15
C LYS A 10 -9.86 3.53 -9.68
N GLN A 11 -10.86 3.27 -10.51
CA GLN A 11 -11.93 2.31 -10.27
C GLN A 11 -11.38 0.89 -10.28
N ALA A 12 -10.52 0.56 -11.25
CA ALA A 12 -9.84 -0.73 -11.31
C ALA A 12 -8.95 -0.96 -10.07
N LEU A 13 -8.18 0.04 -9.64
CA LEU A 13 -7.34 -0.10 -8.46
C LEU A 13 -8.16 -0.25 -7.18
N PHE A 14 -9.22 0.55 -7.02
CA PHE A 14 -10.08 0.41 -5.85
C PHE A 14 -10.71 -0.97 -5.80
N PHE A 15 -11.26 -1.47 -6.91
CA PHE A 15 -11.85 -2.80 -6.98
C PHE A 15 -10.83 -3.91 -6.72
N LYS A 16 -9.59 -3.76 -7.22
CA LYS A 16 -8.45 -4.62 -6.87
C LYS A 16 -8.20 -4.62 -5.35
N ASN A 17 -8.12 -3.44 -4.74
CA ASN A 17 -7.84 -3.30 -3.31
C ASN A 17 -8.95 -3.92 -2.45
N GLU A 18 -10.22 -3.79 -2.84
CA GLU A 18 -11.35 -4.45 -2.16
C GLU A 18 -11.26 -5.97 -2.24
N ILE A 19 -10.97 -6.52 -3.44
CA ILE A 19 -10.80 -7.98 -3.60
C ILE A 19 -9.64 -8.49 -2.75
N VAL A 20 -8.51 -7.77 -2.71
CA VAL A 20 -7.32 -8.15 -1.93
C VAL A 20 -7.58 -8.06 -0.42
N SER A 21 -8.33 -7.04 0.01
CA SER A 21 -8.63 -6.80 1.43
C SER A 21 -9.65 -7.79 1.97
N SER A 22 -10.47 -8.39 1.10
CA SER A 22 -11.38 -9.47 1.46
C SER A 22 -10.62 -10.72 1.92
N THR A 23 -11.03 -11.31 3.04
CA THR A 23 -10.43 -12.55 3.60
C THR A 23 -10.40 -13.70 2.59
N SER A 24 -11.38 -13.78 1.69
CA SER A 24 -11.49 -14.82 0.67
C SER A 24 -10.71 -14.50 -0.61
N LYS A 25 -10.02 -13.36 -0.69
CA LYS A 25 -9.35 -12.84 -1.90
C LYS A 25 -10.25 -12.83 -3.13
N SER A 26 -11.55 -12.72 -2.90
CA SER A 26 -12.60 -12.73 -3.90
C SER A 26 -13.81 -11.95 -3.38
N LEU A 27 -14.67 -11.53 -4.30
CA LEU A 27 -15.86 -10.74 -4.01
C LEU A 27 -17.05 -11.32 -4.76
N SER A 28 -18.21 -11.45 -4.11
CA SER A 28 -19.44 -11.86 -4.81
C SER A 28 -19.88 -10.76 -5.77
N LEU A 29 -20.54 -11.12 -6.87
CA LEU A 29 -21.05 -10.13 -7.83
C LEU A 29 -22.05 -9.16 -7.21
N TYR A 30 -22.80 -9.61 -6.19
CA TYR A 30 -23.70 -8.76 -5.40
C TYR A 30 -22.92 -7.66 -4.66
N ASN A 31 -21.90 -8.02 -3.87
CA ASN A 31 -21.07 -7.05 -3.17
C ASN A 31 -20.35 -6.12 -4.16
N ALA A 32 -19.89 -6.68 -5.28
CA ALA A 32 -19.27 -5.93 -6.35
C ALA A 32 -20.24 -4.92 -7.01
N SER A 33 -21.53 -5.23 -7.08
CA SER A 33 -22.57 -4.32 -7.57
C SER A 33 -22.84 -3.19 -6.57
N LEU A 34 -22.75 -3.46 -5.27
CA LEU A 34 -22.92 -2.42 -4.24
C LEU A 34 -21.80 -1.37 -4.30
N LEU A 35 -20.59 -1.79 -4.67
CA LEU A 35 -19.45 -0.89 -4.89
C LEU A 35 -19.62 0.02 -6.11
N LYS A 36 -20.62 -0.20 -6.97
CA LYS A 36 -20.85 0.62 -8.17
C LYS A 36 -21.08 2.10 -7.81
N GLU A 37 -21.84 2.35 -6.75
CA GLU A 37 -22.19 3.70 -6.30
C GLU A 37 -20.98 4.42 -5.70
N SER A 38 -20.18 3.73 -4.89
CA SER A 38 -18.96 4.31 -4.30
C SER A 38 -17.87 4.59 -5.34
N LEU A 39 -17.85 3.81 -6.43
CA LEU A 39 -16.88 3.93 -7.52
C LEU A 39 -17.29 4.89 -8.65
N ASN A 40 -18.50 5.46 -8.60
CA ASN A 40 -19.11 6.20 -9.71
C ASN A 40 -18.94 5.45 -11.05
N LEU A 41 -19.16 4.14 -11.04
CA LEU A 41 -19.03 3.33 -12.25
C LEU A 41 -20.15 3.71 -13.22
N PHE A 42 -19.77 4.24 -14.38
CA PHE A 42 -20.71 4.53 -15.48
C PHE A 42 -21.35 3.26 -16.08
N MET A 43 -20.81 2.07 -15.77
CA MET A 43 -21.23 0.78 -16.30
C MET A 43 -21.59 -0.20 -15.17
N THR A 44 -22.31 -1.28 -15.51
CA THR A 44 -22.56 -2.37 -14.56
C THR A 44 -21.27 -3.10 -14.20
N THR A 45 -21.18 -3.64 -12.99
CA THR A 45 -19.98 -4.33 -12.53
C THR A 45 -19.62 -5.53 -13.39
N THR A 46 -20.62 -6.25 -13.94
CA THR A 46 -20.42 -7.31 -14.94
C THR A 46 -19.69 -6.80 -16.18
N LYS A 47 -20.20 -5.75 -16.83
CA LYS A 47 -19.58 -5.12 -18.00
C LYS A 47 -18.17 -4.59 -17.70
N PHE A 48 -17.93 -4.12 -16.48
CA PHE A 48 -16.61 -3.68 -16.05
C PHE A 48 -15.63 -4.85 -15.96
N ILE A 49 -16.04 -5.98 -15.39
CA ILE A 49 -15.24 -7.20 -15.30
C ILE A 49 -14.94 -7.73 -16.71
N ASP A 50 -15.97 -7.82 -17.57
CA ASP A 50 -15.82 -8.29 -18.94
C ASP A 50 -14.85 -7.40 -19.75
N LYS A 51 -14.91 -6.08 -19.51
CA LYS A 51 -14.00 -5.12 -20.13
C LYS A 51 -12.55 -5.26 -19.65
N TYR A 52 -12.35 -5.62 -18.38
CA TYR A 52 -11.04 -5.73 -17.74
C TYR A 52 -10.70 -7.18 -17.37
N TYR A 53 -11.03 -8.12 -18.25
CA TYR A 53 -10.79 -9.57 -18.07
C TYR A 53 -9.31 -9.94 -17.88
N CYS A 54 -8.38 -9.07 -18.29
CA CYS A 54 -6.94 -9.25 -18.06
C CYS A 54 -6.56 -9.08 -16.57
N ILE A 55 -7.35 -8.32 -15.82
CA ILE A 55 -7.13 -8.03 -14.39
C ILE A 55 -8.07 -8.86 -13.51
N PHE A 56 -9.33 -8.99 -13.92
CA PHE A 56 -10.38 -9.65 -13.15
C PHE A 56 -10.87 -10.91 -13.85
N MET A 57 -11.21 -11.92 -13.07
CA MET A 57 -11.79 -13.17 -13.56
C MET A 57 -13.01 -13.53 -12.71
N GLN A 58 -14.10 -13.86 -13.39
CA GLN A 58 -15.29 -14.40 -12.75
C GLN A 58 -15.15 -15.91 -12.57
N PHE A 59 -15.59 -16.42 -11.43
CA PHE A 59 -15.64 -17.85 -11.13
C PHE A 59 -16.85 -18.16 -10.27
N GLN A 60 -17.36 -19.37 -10.35
CA GLN A 60 -18.46 -19.84 -9.52
C GLN A 60 -17.92 -20.94 -8.60
N PRO A 61 -17.96 -20.75 -7.26
CA PRO A 61 -17.44 -21.75 -6.33
C PRO A 61 -18.18 -23.09 -6.43
N ASP A 62 -19.52 -23.04 -6.52
CA ASP A 62 -20.41 -24.20 -6.54
C ASP A 62 -21.70 -23.89 -7.31
N ARG A 63 -22.39 -24.91 -7.85
CA ARG A 63 -23.58 -24.78 -8.73
C ARG A 63 -24.85 -24.17 -8.08
N GLY A 64 -24.77 -23.68 -6.85
CA GLY A 64 -25.86 -22.95 -6.17
C GLY A 64 -25.45 -21.58 -5.61
N PHE A 65 -24.19 -21.19 -5.73
CA PHE A 65 -23.69 -19.93 -5.17
C PHE A 65 -23.62 -18.84 -6.26
N PRO A 66 -23.87 -17.57 -5.89
CA PRO A 66 -23.75 -16.46 -6.83
C PRO A 66 -22.31 -16.41 -7.37
N PRO A 67 -22.10 -15.92 -8.61
CA PRO A 67 -20.77 -15.84 -9.16
C PRO A 67 -19.90 -14.86 -8.36
N HIS A 68 -18.63 -15.24 -8.21
CA HIS A 68 -17.59 -14.46 -7.54
C HIS A 68 -16.59 -13.91 -8.56
N VAL A 69 -15.87 -12.89 -8.13
CA VAL A 69 -14.84 -12.20 -8.91
C VAL A 69 -13.56 -12.23 -8.10
N LYS A 70 -12.46 -12.57 -8.75
CA LYS A 70 -11.11 -12.53 -8.19
C LYS A 70 -10.13 -11.92 -9.17
N LEU A 71 -8.92 -11.64 -8.71
CA LEU A 71 -7.83 -11.24 -9.61
C LEU A 71 -7.35 -12.42 -10.44
N THR A 72 -6.94 -12.13 -11.68
CA THR A 72 -6.20 -13.10 -12.50
C THR A 72 -4.86 -13.45 -11.82
N PRO A 73 -4.29 -14.64 -12.08
CA PRO A 73 -2.99 -15.01 -11.51
C PRO A 73 -1.88 -14.00 -11.84
N HIS A 74 -1.93 -13.43 -13.05
CA HIS A 74 -0.99 -12.40 -13.48
C HIS A 74 -1.16 -11.10 -12.68
N ALA A 75 -2.40 -10.60 -12.54
CA ALA A 75 -2.67 -9.41 -11.74
C ALA A 75 -2.34 -9.61 -10.25
N LEU A 76 -2.54 -10.82 -9.73
CA LEU A 76 -2.15 -11.17 -8.37
C LEU A 76 -0.62 -11.19 -8.19
N CYS A 77 0.12 -11.64 -9.20
CA CYS A 77 1.59 -11.59 -9.20
C CYS A 77 2.09 -10.14 -9.16
N LEU A 78 1.58 -9.29 -10.05
CA LEU A 78 1.90 -7.86 -10.07
C LEU A 78 1.57 -7.16 -8.75
N HIS A 79 0.44 -7.53 -8.13
CA HIS A 79 0.08 -6.99 -6.83
C HIS A 79 1.08 -7.39 -5.74
N LYS A 80 1.62 -8.61 -5.76
CA LYS A 80 2.66 -9.03 -4.80
C LYS A 80 3.94 -8.22 -5.00
N GLU A 81 4.36 -8.02 -6.24
CA GLU A 81 5.53 -7.20 -6.58
C GLU A 81 5.35 -5.75 -6.10
N GLU A 82 4.18 -5.15 -6.36
CA GLU A 82 3.79 -3.83 -5.83
C GLU A 82 3.92 -3.78 -4.30
N MET A 83 3.39 -4.78 -3.60
CA MET A 83 3.49 -4.86 -2.14
C MET A 83 4.94 -4.98 -1.65
N ASP A 84 5.77 -5.75 -2.34
CA ASP A 84 7.17 -5.94 -1.96
C ASP A 84 7.98 -4.66 -2.13
N ILE A 85 7.71 -3.88 -3.17
CA ILE A 85 8.25 -2.52 -3.35
C ILE A 85 7.82 -1.62 -2.19
N HIS A 86 6.54 -1.64 -1.80
CA HIS A 86 6.06 -0.84 -0.67
C HIS A 86 6.58 -1.31 0.69
N LYS A 87 6.99 -2.58 0.83
CA LYS A 87 7.61 -3.11 2.05
C LYS A 87 9.11 -2.79 2.14
N CYS A 88 9.77 -2.51 1.01
CA CYS A 88 11.19 -2.19 0.97
C CYS A 88 11.50 -0.97 1.86
N LEU A 89 12.44 -1.13 2.79
CA LEU A 89 12.75 -0.09 3.79
C LEU A 89 13.13 1.25 3.15
N ILE A 90 13.88 1.22 2.04
CA ILE A 90 14.35 2.43 1.35
C ILE A 90 13.15 3.22 0.80
N ASN A 91 12.24 2.52 0.14
CA ASN A 91 11.02 3.10 -0.42
C ASN A 91 10.11 3.66 0.69
N ARG A 92 9.96 2.94 1.80
CA ARG A 92 9.16 3.41 2.95
C ARG A 92 9.70 4.70 3.54
N VAL A 93 11.02 4.79 3.69
CA VAL A 93 11.68 6.00 4.18
C VAL A 93 11.50 7.16 3.20
N ASP A 94 11.62 6.93 1.90
CA ASP A 94 11.39 7.96 0.88
C ASP A 94 9.95 8.49 0.89
N ILE A 95 8.97 7.58 0.93
CA ILE A 95 7.54 7.94 1.00
C ILE A 95 7.27 8.77 2.27
N VAL A 96 7.81 8.37 3.42
CA VAL A 96 7.71 9.13 4.68
C VAL A 96 8.30 10.53 4.53
N HIS A 97 9.47 10.68 3.90
CA HIS A 97 10.05 11.99 3.64
C HIS A 97 9.17 12.85 2.73
N ARG A 98 8.51 12.26 1.73
CA ARG A 98 7.58 12.98 0.84
C ARG A 98 6.37 13.51 1.63
N ILE A 99 5.77 12.69 2.49
CA ILE A 99 4.69 13.14 3.39
C ILE A 99 5.20 14.25 4.31
N ALA A 100 6.37 14.07 4.93
CA ALA A 100 6.94 15.05 5.84
C ALA A 100 7.22 16.40 5.14
N ARG A 101 7.76 16.37 3.92
CA ARG A 101 7.97 17.55 3.08
C ARG A 101 6.65 18.23 2.72
N LEU A 102 5.62 17.47 2.37
CA LEU A 102 4.29 18.03 2.10
C LEU A 102 3.75 18.75 3.35
N LEU A 103 3.82 18.12 4.53
CA LEU A 103 3.42 18.76 5.79
C LEU A 103 4.29 19.96 6.16
N MET A 104 5.56 20.02 5.73
CA MET A 104 6.41 21.20 5.91
C MET A 104 5.99 22.38 5.05
N LEU A 105 5.50 22.13 3.83
CA LEU A 105 5.00 23.19 2.94
C LEU A 105 3.66 23.75 3.44
N VAL A 106 2.84 22.91 4.05
CA VAL A 106 1.60 23.32 4.70
C VAL A 106 1.97 23.95 6.04
N GLY A 107 2.12 25.27 6.11
CA GLY A 107 2.79 25.99 7.20
C GLY A 107 2.38 25.65 8.64
N MET A 108 1.22 25.01 8.86
CA MET A 108 0.78 24.52 10.17
C MET A 108 1.24 23.09 10.53
N GLY A 109 1.90 22.36 9.62
CA GLY A 109 2.33 20.98 9.85
C GLY A 109 1.20 19.95 9.94
N LYS A 110 0.00 20.31 9.49
CA LYS A 110 -1.23 19.52 9.61
C LYS A 110 -2.04 19.57 8.32
N LEU A 111 -2.53 18.41 7.88
CA LEU A 111 -3.27 18.27 6.63
C LEU A 111 -4.41 17.24 6.80
N PRO A 112 -5.61 17.48 6.27
CA PRO A 112 -6.68 16.50 6.32
C PRO A 112 -6.29 15.21 5.60
N LEU A 113 -6.73 14.06 6.13
CA LEU A 113 -6.56 12.79 5.43
C LEU A 113 -7.23 12.81 4.06
N TYR A 114 -8.36 13.51 3.88
CA TYR A 114 -9.02 13.59 2.57
C TYR A 114 -8.14 14.27 1.51
N VAL A 115 -7.27 15.22 1.90
CA VAL A 115 -6.32 15.85 0.97
C VAL A 115 -5.18 14.89 0.65
N ILE A 116 -4.70 14.14 1.65
CA ILE A 116 -3.69 13.11 1.46
C ILE A 116 -4.22 11.99 0.56
N GLU A 117 -5.49 11.60 0.68
CA GLU A 117 -6.12 10.64 -0.25
C GLU A 117 -6.15 11.17 -1.69
N LYS A 118 -6.34 12.48 -1.90
CA LYS A 118 -6.28 13.09 -3.24
C LYS A 118 -4.86 13.05 -3.80
N LEU A 119 -3.85 13.26 -2.95
CA LEU A 119 -2.42 13.25 -3.30
C LEU A 119 -1.78 11.86 -3.18
N LYS A 120 -2.57 10.83 -2.86
CA LYS A 120 -2.09 9.48 -2.57
C LYS A 120 -1.21 8.93 -3.69
N TRP A 121 -1.67 9.12 -4.91
CA TRP A 121 -1.00 8.71 -6.14
C TRP A 121 0.26 9.54 -6.39
N ASP A 122 0.17 10.85 -6.19
CA ASP A 122 1.30 11.78 -6.33
C ASP A 122 2.39 11.56 -5.27
N LEU A 123 2.05 10.94 -4.13
CA LEU A 123 2.96 10.58 -3.05
C LEU A 123 3.44 9.12 -3.13
N GLY A 124 2.87 8.31 -4.02
CA GLY A 124 3.17 6.88 -4.12
C GLY A 124 2.77 6.09 -2.87
N LEU A 125 1.69 6.48 -2.20
CA LEU A 125 1.24 5.85 -0.96
C LEU A 125 0.52 4.51 -1.24
N PRO A 126 0.81 3.45 -0.45
CA PRO A 126 0.05 2.21 -0.53
C PRO A 126 -1.41 2.44 -0.12
N TYR A 127 -2.31 1.54 -0.52
CA TYR A 127 -3.74 1.73 -0.27
C TYR A 127 -4.08 1.85 1.23
N ASP A 128 -3.44 1.04 2.07
CA ASP A 128 -3.57 1.01 3.53
C ASP A 128 -2.41 1.74 4.25
N TYR A 129 -1.91 2.86 3.70
CA TYR A 129 -0.74 3.57 4.28
C TYR A 129 -0.93 3.98 5.74
N VAL A 130 -2.15 4.25 6.20
CA VAL A 130 -2.39 4.60 7.62
C VAL A 130 -2.01 3.44 8.54
N LYS A 131 -2.43 2.21 8.20
CA LYS A 131 -2.19 1.01 9.01
C LYS A 131 -0.82 0.40 8.77
N THR A 132 -0.29 0.53 7.55
CA THR A 132 0.93 -0.17 7.12
C THR A 132 2.17 0.71 7.13
N LEU A 133 2.04 2.00 6.84
CA LEU A 133 3.17 2.93 6.77
C LEU A 133 3.21 3.80 8.03
N LEU A 134 2.16 4.58 8.30
CA LEU A 134 2.15 5.56 9.40
C LEU A 134 2.25 4.89 10.78
N ALA A 135 1.71 3.69 10.94
CA ALA A 135 1.82 2.91 12.17
C ALA A 135 3.27 2.61 12.59
N ASP A 136 4.22 2.57 11.64
CA ASP A 136 5.65 2.35 11.95
C ASP A 136 6.40 3.66 12.25
N TYR A 137 5.74 4.81 12.10
CA TYR A 137 6.33 6.15 12.25
C TYR A 137 5.49 7.05 13.18
N LEU A 138 4.94 6.49 14.26
CA LEU A 138 4.15 7.20 15.29
C LEU A 138 4.94 8.29 16.03
N ASP A 139 6.28 8.21 16.00
CA ASP A 139 7.19 9.23 16.53
C ASP A 139 7.20 10.50 15.67
N TYR A 140 6.81 10.39 14.39
CA TYR A 140 6.89 11.46 13.40
C TYR A 140 5.53 12.03 13.04
N PHE A 141 4.53 11.16 12.92
CA PHE A 141 3.18 11.53 12.54
C PHE A 141 2.18 11.18 13.62
N ASP A 142 1.15 12.01 13.74
CA ASP A 142 -0.05 11.73 14.51
C ASP A 142 -1.25 11.72 13.59
N VAL A 143 -2.16 10.77 13.81
CA VAL A 143 -3.44 10.70 13.10
C VAL A 143 -4.53 10.95 14.12
N CYS A 144 -5.07 12.17 14.12
CA CYS A 144 -6.05 12.61 15.10
C CYS A 144 -7.40 12.84 14.44
N SER A 145 -8.48 12.41 15.09
CA SER A 145 -9.83 12.81 14.71
C SER A 145 -10.08 14.20 15.28
N ILE A 146 -10.06 15.23 14.44
CA ILE A 146 -10.37 16.61 14.85
C ILE A 146 -11.64 16.99 14.12
N GLU A 147 -12.71 17.29 14.86
CA GLU A 147 -13.91 17.89 14.30
C GLU A 147 -13.64 19.38 14.05
N ASP A 148 -12.78 19.67 13.06
CA ASP A 148 -12.50 21.04 12.62
C ASP A 148 -13.41 21.37 11.43
N PRO A 149 -14.18 22.47 11.49
CA PRO A 149 -15.03 22.92 10.38
C PRO A 149 -14.27 23.07 9.05
N LEU A 150 -12.95 23.33 9.09
CA LEU A 150 -12.11 23.58 7.92
C LEU A 150 -11.38 22.33 7.41
N PHE A 151 -11.02 21.39 8.29
CA PHE A 151 -10.14 20.26 7.98
C PHE A 151 -10.87 18.91 7.92
N GLY A 152 -12.13 18.81 8.36
CA GLY A 152 -12.89 17.56 8.34
C GLY A 152 -12.40 16.55 9.38
N LYS A 153 -13.08 15.39 9.47
CA LYS A 153 -13.04 14.51 10.66
C LYS A 153 -11.66 13.97 11.07
N VAL A 154 -10.70 13.78 10.15
CA VAL A 154 -9.40 13.16 10.49
C VAL A 154 -8.24 13.91 9.84
N VAL A 155 -7.24 14.26 10.64
CA VAL A 155 -6.10 15.10 10.27
C VAL A 155 -4.79 14.37 10.56
N LEU A 156 -3.87 14.42 9.60
CA LEU A 156 -2.48 14.00 9.80
C LEU A 156 -1.66 15.20 10.29
N ILE A 157 -1.00 15.04 11.42
CA ILE A 157 -0.19 16.07 12.08
C ILE A 157 1.25 15.57 12.15
N ARG A 158 2.21 16.48 11.99
CA ARG A 158 3.63 16.20 12.26
C ARG A 158 3.96 16.52 13.72
N LYS A 159 4.56 15.57 14.45
CA LYS A 159 4.86 15.72 15.89
C LYS A 159 6.11 16.55 16.21
N HIS A 160 7.15 16.55 15.38
CA HIS A 160 8.41 17.27 15.69
C HIS A 160 9.15 17.79 14.44
N PRO A 161 9.87 18.93 14.50
CA PRO A 161 10.85 19.30 13.47
C PRO A 161 11.99 18.27 13.38
N LEU A 162 12.35 17.94 12.14
CA LEU A 162 13.19 16.82 11.70
C LEU A 162 14.68 16.93 12.12
N MET A 163 15.00 16.60 13.38
CA MET A 163 16.40 16.35 13.81
C MET A 163 16.72 14.87 14.07
N GLY A 164 15.83 13.93 13.70
CA GLY A 164 15.98 12.50 14.05
C GLY A 164 16.30 11.50 12.92
N MET A 165 16.01 11.82 11.65
CA MET A 165 16.08 10.80 10.58
C MET A 165 17.51 10.51 10.08
N ARG A 166 18.46 11.44 10.21
CA ARG A 166 19.84 11.25 9.73
C ARG A 166 20.62 10.20 10.55
N LEU A 167 20.25 9.94 11.81
CA LEU A 167 21.05 9.09 12.69
C LEU A 167 20.71 7.59 12.61
N ARG A 168 19.45 7.22 12.32
CA ARG A 168 19.00 5.81 12.43
C ARG A 168 19.33 4.96 11.20
N ILE A 169 19.45 5.56 10.02
CA ILE A 169 19.81 4.83 8.78
C ILE A 169 21.26 4.34 8.84
N ALA A 170 22.16 5.10 9.47
CA ALA A 170 23.55 4.70 9.70
C ALA A 170 23.66 3.50 10.67
N GLN A 171 22.82 3.45 11.71
CA GLN A 171 22.90 2.44 12.76
C GLN A 171 22.43 1.04 12.30
N LYS A 172 21.48 0.98 11.36
CA LYS A 172 20.96 -0.30 10.82
C LYS A 172 21.90 -0.94 9.79
N ARG A 173 22.82 -0.17 9.18
CA ARG A 173 23.92 -0.71 8.35
C ARG A 173 25.03 -1.36 9.18
N GLY A 174 25.25 -0.90 10.42
CA GLY A 174 26.31 -1.43 11.29
C GLY A 174 25.99 -2.77 11.97
N ARG A 175 24.72 -3.18 12.05
CA ARG A 175 24.30 -4.35 12.85
C ARG A 175 24.10 -5.65 12.04
N ARG A 176 24.40 -5.65 10.74
CA ARG A 176 24.29 -6.83 9.84
C ARG A 176 25.63 -7.30 9.26
N ARG A 177 26.75 -6.96 9.88
CA ARG A 177 28.04 -7.61 9.58
C ARG A 177 28.58 -8.29 10.84
N SER A 178 28.54 -9.62 10.80
CA SER A 178 29.29 -10.60 11.62
C SER A 178 28.74 -10.86 13.02
N PRO A 179 28.69 -12.13 13.48
CA PRO A 179 29.81 -13.08 13.42
C PRO A 179 29.44 -14.49 12.92
N ALA A 180 30.23 -15.03 11.99
CA ALA A 180 30.46 -16.48 11.86
C ALA A 180 31.63 -16.73 10.89
N LEU A 181 32.86 -16.64 11.39
CA LEU A 181 33.97 -17.42 10.85
C LEU A 181 34.82 -17.86 12.05
N MET A 182 34.33 -18.86 12.78
CA MET A 182 35.22 -19.70 13.55
C MET A 182 35.73 -20.77 12.60
N VAL A 183 36.99 -20.59 12.22
CA VAL A 183 37.82 -21.52 11.47
C VAL A 183 37.87 -22.83 12.27
N ALA A 184 37.40 -23.91 11.66
CA ALA A 184 37.68 -25.26 12.15
C ALA A 184 39.14 -25.56 11.82
N ASP A 185 39.96 -25.64 12.87
CA ASP A 185 41.34 -26.08 12.81
C ASP A 185 41.34 -27.61 12.59
N GLY A 186 41.48 -28.00 11.32
CA GLY A 186 41.63 -29.38 10.87
C GLY A 186 43.08 -29.61 10.48
N GLY A 187 43.76 -30.43 11.28
CA GLY A 187 45.21 -30.56 11.33
C GLY A 187 45.93 -30.86 10.03
N THR A 188 47.22 -30.50 10.01
CA THR A 188 48.33 -31.33 9.52
C THR A 188 49.64 -30.68 9.97
N VAL A 189 50.33 -31.29 10.93
CA VAL A 189 51.78 -31.07 11.12
C VAL A 189 52.47 -32.38 10.79
N VAL A 190 53.31 -32.30 9.77
CA VAL A 190 54.23 -33.33 9.29
C VAL A 190 55.53 -33.26 10.11
N ARG A 191 56.24 -34.39 10.15
CA ARG A 191 57.68 -34.63 10.42
C ARG A 191 57.93 -35.22 11.81
N GLN A 192 58.76 -36.26 11.96
CA GLN A 192 59.90 -36.73 11.16
C GLN A 192 60.18 -38.20 11.50
#